data_AF-X0Z8Y5-F1
#
_entry.id   AF-X0Z8Y5-F1
#
_cell.length_a   1.000
_cell.length_b   1.000
_cell.length_c   1.000
_cell.angle_alpha   90.00
_cell.angle_beta   90.00
_cell.angle_gamma   90.00
#
_symmetry.space_group_name_H-M   'P 1'
#
loop_
_entity.id
_entity.type
_entity.pdbx_description
1 polymer ?
#
loop_
_entity_poly.entity_id
_entity_poly.type
_entity_poly.pdbx_seq_one_letter_code
_entity_poly.pdbx_strand_id
1 'polypeptide(L)'
;GGDNGFNLTWDNNTGCNQTVVMRSTTTYPSSPWDATATEVYNGTDEYFVDDPLTDVTLYYYRIWAYANWTWDAVYYFHFSDENASASRIYVKSVVAPLNSTTVTTTSATLRLYFDGAGTEYQVGFWVSCLSPTGPPSSTNYTVGTYTANGTYTKDVIGLDEGQYYYIKAWGKSATEFIISATTTYIIMIPNPPTSLQATSVGGDSIQLNWAEFSLPGCGGGTTGNTTTVIRYDTPPLSYPSGATGANLTATGTWLYNGSLNNYLHSGLDADTTYYYSMWTYVNDSGSPTLHAWSSSWSTVSEGTEGGNYTITLRYENVSYGTIPITRGVYHTFSVHYADKTEYNFWDGSGALITAGTYANESDFTSNNPASGNFS
;
A
#
# COMPACT_ATOMS: atom_id res chain seq x y z
N GLY A 1 -6.37 -21.24 8.53
CA GLY A 1 -6.65 -22.66 8.25
C GLY A 1 -8.15 -22.76 8.10
N GLY A 2 -8.63 -23.37 7.01
CA GLY A 2 -10.06 -23.47 6.74
C GLY A 2 -10.70 -24.53 7.63
N ASP A 3 -11.73 -24.15 8.38
CA ASP A 3 -12.55 -25.09 9.12
C ASP A 3 -13.41 -25.86 8.12
N ASN A 4 -13.10 -27.15 7.91
CA ASN A 4 -13.83 -28.07 7.03
C ASN A 4 -14.91 -28.88 7.78
N GLY A 5 -15.29 -28.50 9.00
CA GLY A 5 -16.22 -29.30 9.81
C GLY A 5 -16.94 -28.52 10.90
N PHE A 6 -17.79 -29.21 11.65
CA PHE A 6 -18.42 -28.67 12.85
C PHE A 6 -17.67 -29.12 14.10
N ASN A 7 -17.24 -28.17 14.92
CA ASN A 7 -16.79 -28.45 16.27
C ASN A 7 -18.00 -28.56 17.21
N LEU A 8 -18.31 -29.78 17.64
CA LEU A 8 -19.32 -30.09 18.65
C LEU A 8 -18.62 -30.17 20.00
N THR A 9 -19.19 -29.54 21.03
CA THR A 9 -18.65 -29.53 22.40
C THR A 9 -19.79 -29.80 23.37
N TRP A 10 -19.47 -30.47 24.48
CA TRP A 10 -20.42 -30.81 25.53
C TRP A 10 -19.69 -30.98 26.87
N ASP A 11 -20.44 -30.86 27.97
CA ASP A 11 -19.93 -31.16 29.31
C ASP A 11 -20.35 -32.58 29.70
N ASN A 12 -19.40 -33.39 30.18
CA ASN A 12 -19.72 -34.73 30.67
C ASN A 12 -20.37 -34.67 32.07
N ASN A 13 -21.49 -35.37 32.23
CA ASN A 13 -22.14 -35.52 33.52
C ASN A 13 -21.50 -36.66 34.34
N THR A 14 -21.66 -36.62 35.66
CA THR A 14 -21.15 -37.69 36.54
C THR A 14 -21.88 -39.01 36.29
N GLY A 15 -21.14 -40.12 36.13
CA GLY A 15 -21.70 -41.47 36.03
C GLY A 15 -21.70 -42.09 34.63
N CYS A 16 -21.34 -41.32 33.59
CA CYS A 16 -20.98 -41.85 32.27
C CYS A 16 -19.46 -41.81 32.07
N ASN A 17 -18.96 -42.64 31.17
CA ASN A 17 -17.55 -42.64 30.77
C ASN A 17 -17.39 -42.39 29.26
N GLN A 18 -18.48 -42.32 28.51
CA GLN A 18 -18.47 -42.06 27.07
C GLN A 18 -19.65 -41.17 26.68
N THR A 19 -19.54 -40.55 25.52
CA THR A 19 -20.61 -39.82 24.84
C THR A 19 -20.77 -40.37 23.43
N VAL A 20 -22.01 -40.62 23.04
CA VAL A 20 -22.38 -41.04 21.67
C VAL A 20 -23.07 -39.89 20.96
N VAL A 21 -22.58 -39.56 19.77
CA VAL A 21 -23.15 -38.52 18.90
C VAL A 21 -23.75 -39.19 17.68
N MET A 22 -25.06 -39.01 17.50
CA MET A 22 -25.77 -39.42 16.30
C MET A 22 -26.05 -38.20 15.42
N ARG A 23 -25.88 -38.39 14.11
CA ARG A 23 -26.10 -37.38 13.08
C ARG A 23 -27.15 -37.85 12.07
N SER A 24 -28.04 -36.96 11.66
CA SER A 24 -28.95 -37.19 10.54
C SER A 24 -29.08 -35.92 9.69
N THR A 25 -29.47 -36.09 8.42
CA THR A 25 -29.72 -34.98 7.49
C THR A 25 -31.20 -34.65 7.31
N THR A 26 -32.09 -35.44 7.91
CA THR A 26 -33.54 -35.32 7.72
C THR A 26 -34.26 -34.81 8.96
N THR A 27 -33.97 -35.39 10.13
CA THR A 27 -34.61 -35.04 11.41
C THR A 27 -33.66 -35.35 12.58
N TYR A 28 -33.99 -34.86 13.78
CA TYR A 28 -33.24 -35.24 14.98
C TYR A 28 -33.29 -36.76 15.24
N PRO A 29 -32.13 -37.42 15.45
CA PRO A 29 -32.09 -38.85 15.75
C PRO A 29 -32.97 -39.21 16.97
N SER A 30 -33.94 -40.08 16.81
CA SER A 30 -34.94 -40.40 17.83
C SER A 30 -34.37 -41.14 19.05
N SER A 31 -33.27 -41.87 18.88
CA SER A 31 -32.59 -42.64 19.94
C SER A 31 -31.12 -42.90 19.56
N PRO A 32 -30.28 -43.42 20.49
CA PRO A 32 -28.91 -43.87 20.19
C PRO A 32 -28.85 -45.01 19.15
N TRP A 33 -29.98 -45.66 18.87
CA TRP A 33 -30.11 -46.77 17.94
C TRP A 33 -30.93 -46.41 16.71
N ASP A 34 -31.12 -45.11 16.44
CA ASP A 34 -31.91 -44.66 15.30
C ASP A 34 -31.24 -45.11 14.00
N ALA A 35 -31.85 -46.10 13.33
CA ALA A 35 -31.36 -46.67 12.08
C ALA A 35 -31.37 -45.68 10.90
N THR A 36 -32.01 -44.52 11.05
CA THR A 36 -32.01 -43.43 10.06
C THR A 36 -30.92 -42.40 10.31
N ALA A 37 -30.19 -42.51 11.41
CA ALA A 37 -29.06 -41.67 11.77
C ALA A 37 -27.73 -42.45 11.68
N THR A 38 -26.64 -41.72 11.64
CA THR A 38 -25.27 -42.26 11.64
C THR A 38 -24.60 -41.94 12.96
N GLU A 39 -24.01 -42.92 13.63
CA GLU A 39 -23.07 -42.68 14.74
C GLU A 39 -21.81 -42.02 14.15
N VAL A 40 -21.54 -40.79 14.56
CA VAL A 40 -20.35 -40.04 14.10
C VAL A 40 -19.27 -39.96 15.17
N TYR A 41 -19.62 -40.18 16.43
CA TYR A 41 -18.68 -40.22 17.53
C TYR A 41 -19.16 -41.15 18.63
N ASN A 42 -18.22 -41.90 19.21
CA ASN A 42 -18.41 -42.69 20.41
C ASN A 42 -17.07 -42.75 21.16
N GLY A 43 -16.94 -41.95 22.20
CA GLY A 43 -15.65 -41.75 22.86
C GLY A 43 -15.76 -41.03 24.19
N THR A 44 -14.61 -40.77 24.81
CA THR A 44 -14.48 -40.24 26.18
C THR A 44 -14.31 -38.72 26.23
N ASP A 45 -14.08 -38.07 25.08
CA ASP A 45 -13.77 -36.64 25.02
C ASP A 45 -15.03 -35.79 25.23
N GLU A 46 -14.79 -34.50 25.44
CA GLU A 46 -15.81 -33.45 25.61
C GLU A 46 -16.02 -32.63 24.33
N TYR A 47 -15.42 -33.09 23.22
CA TYR A 47 -15.57 -32.47 21.91
C TYR A 47 -15.40 -33.48 20.79
N PHE A 48 -15.97 -33.15 19.63
CA PHE A 48 -15.77 -33.87 18.38
C PHE A 48 -15.85 -32.91 17.20
N VAL A 49 -14.90 -33.05 16.27
CA VAL A 49 -14.95 -32.33 14.99
C VAL A 49 -15.52 -33.27 13.94
N ASP A 50 -16.74 -32.98 13.49
CA ASP A 50 -17.39 -33.72 12.42
C ASP A 50 -16.91 -33.19 11.05
N ASP A 51 -16.02 -33.96 10.42
CA ASP A 51 -15.39 -33.72 9.11
C ASP A 51 -15.10 -35.10 8.45
N PRO A 52 -15.35 -35.28 7.13
CA PRO A 52 -15.92 -34.32 6.19
C PRO A 52 -17.45 -34.26 6.22
N LEU A 53 -17.97 -33.05 6.03
CA LEU A 53 -19.39 -32.76 5.86
C LEU A 53 -19.72 -32.43 4.41
N THR A 54 -20.97 -32.70 4.02
CA THR A 54 -21.49 -32.36 2.69
C THR A 54 -22.03 -30.94 2.71
N ASP A 55 -21.62 -30.15 1.72
CA ASP A 55 -21.97 -28.74 1.60
C ASP A 55 -23.49 -28.55 1.47
N VAL A 56 -23.98 -27.44 2.03
CA VAL A 56 -25.40 -27.02 2.02
C VAL A 56 -26.33 -28.13 2.53
N THR A 57 -25.87 -28.87 3.54
CA THR A 57 -26.64 -29.94 4.17
C THR A 57 -26.97 -29.55 5.61
N LEU A 58 -28.27 -29.57 5.94
CA LEU A 58 -28.72 -29.42 7.33
C LEU A 58 -28.43 -30.70 8.08
N TYR A 59 -27.60 -30.61 9.11
CA TYR A 59 -27.30 -31.71 10.00
C TYR A 59 -28.00 -31.51 11.36
N TYR A 60 -28.64 -32.58 11.81
CA TYR A 60 -29.24 -32.72 13.12
C TYR A 60 -28.36 -33.65 13.95
N TYR A 61 -27.92 -33.15 15.10
CA TYR A 61 -27.12 -33.88 16.06
C TYR A 61 -27.93 -34.13 17.32
N ARG A 62 -27.81 -35.34 17.86
CA ARG A 62 -28.18 -35.64 19.24
C ARG A 62 -27.08 -36.42 19.91
N ILE A 63 -26.88 -36.11 21.19
CA ILE A 63 -25.86 -36.73 22.02
C ILE A 63 -26.50 -37.41 23.22
N TRP A 64 -25.97 -38.57 23.59
CA TRP A 64 -26.34 -39.30 24.78
C TRP A 64 -25.11 -39.63 25.60
N ALA A 65 -25.25 -39.54 26.91
CA ALA A 65 -24.27 -40.09 27.83
C ALA A 65 -24.33 -41.62 27.75
N TYR A 66 -23.17 -42.25 27.67
CA TYR A 66 -23.02 -43.69 27.60
C TYR A 66 -22.15 -44.17 28.76
N ALA A 67 -22.76 -44.97 29.63
CA ALA A 67 -22.06 -45.67 30.69
C ALA A 67 -21.73 -47.07 30.18
N ASN A 68 -20.46 -47.43 30.23
CA ASN A 68 -19.93 -48.69 29.75
C ASN A 68 -18.89 -49.20 30.74
N TRP A 69 -19.27 -50.19 31.54
CA TRP A 69 -18.44 -50.72 32.62
C TRP A 69 -18.33 -52.23 32.50
N THR A 70 -17.15 -52.76 32.81
CA THR A 70 -16.96 -54.20 32.98
C THR A 70 -16.71 -54.48 34.45
N TRP A 71 -17.51 -55.38 35.02
CA TRP A 71 -17.32 -55.86 36.39
C TRP A 71 -17.46 -57.37 36.39
N ASP A 72 -16.46 -58.07 36.92
CA ASP A 72 -16.46 -59.55 37.05
C ASP A 72 -16.76 -60.27 35.73
N ALA A 73 -16.11 -59.84 34.64
CA ALA A 73 -16.32 -60.32 33.26
C ALA A 73 -17.76 -60.15 32.70
N VAL A 74 -18.62 -59.39 33.37
CA VAL A 74 -19.94 -58.99 32.87
C VAL A 74 -19.88 -57.55 32.35
N TYR A 75 -20.42 -57.35 31.16
CA TYR A 75 -20.47 -56.06 30.47
C TYR A 75 -21.80 -55.36 30.77
N TYR A 76 -21.73 -54.21 31.43
CA TYR A 76 -22.88 -53.37 31.74
C TYR A 76 -22.80 -52.10 30.90
N PHE A 77 -23.85 -51.86 30.12
CA PHE A 77 -23.96 -50.62 29.38
C PHE A 77 -25.34 -50.00 29.52
N HIS A 78 -25.39 -48.68 29.56
CA HIS A 78 -26.63 -47.92 29.60
C HIS A 78 -26.45 -46.55 28.95
N PHE A 79 -27.46 -46.12 28.21
CA PHE A 79 -27.55 -44.75 27.71
C PHE A 79 -28.35 -43.89 28.68
N SER A 80 -28.12 -42.58 28.69
CA SER A 80 -29.04 -41.66 29.36
C SER A 80 -30.43 -41.69 28.73
N ASP A 81 -31.47 -41.54 29.56
CA ASP A 81 -32.84 -41.36 29.07
C ASP A 81 -33.03 -39.97 28.42
N GLU A 82 -32.22 -39.00 28.85
CA GLU A 82 -32.16 -37.65 28.28
C GLU A 82 -31.06 -37.51 27.21
N ASN A 83 -31.21 -36.49 26.37
CA ASN A 83 -30.27 -36.15 25.30
C ASN A 83 -30.15 -34.63 25.17
N ALA A 84 -29.01 -34.19 24.65
CA ALA A 84 -28.86 -32.83 24.14
C ALA A 84 -28.87 -32.84 22.61
N SER A 85 -29.39 -31.76 22.02
CA SER A 85 -29.60 -31.67 20.59
C SER A 85 -29.10 -30.34 20.03
N ALA A 86 -28.49 -30.39 18.85
CA ALA A 86 -28.11 -29.21 18.09
C ALA A 86 -28.35 -29.46 16.60
N SER A 87 -28.71 -28.42 15.86
CA SER A 87 -28.80 -28.51 14.40
C SER A 87 -28.07 -27.34 13.77
N ARG A 88 -27.36 -27.60 12.67
CA ARG A 88 -26.65 -26.58 11.93
C ARG A 88 -26.54 -26.98 10.46
N ILE A 89 -26.70 -26.01 9.56
CA ILE A 89 -26.44 -26.20 8.13
C ILE A 89 -24.94 -26.12 7.92
N TYR A 90 -24.34 -27.18 7.38
CA TYR A 90 -22.93 -27.16 7.03
C TYR A 90 -22.79 -26.50 5.68
N VAL A 91 -22.05 -25.40 5.67
CA VAL A 91 -21.71 -24.69 4.46
C VAL A 91 -20.20 -24.50 4.48
N LYS A 92 -19.48 -25.36 3.75
CA LYS A 92 -18.08 -25.10 3.42
C LYS A 92 -18.02 -23.75 2.73
N SER A 93 -17.13 -22.87 3.16
CA SER A 93 -17.04 -21.46 2.75
C SER A 93 -17.37 -21.27 1.26
N VAL A 94 -18.63 -20.96 0.95
CA VAL A 94 -19.17 -20.88 -0.42
C VAL A 94 -18.62 -19.66 -1.15
N VAL A 95 -18.10 -18.70 -0.38
CA VAL A 95 -17.51 -17.50 -0.93
C VAL A 95 -16.10 -17.31 -0.39
N ALA A 96 -15.12 -17.26 -1.28
CA ALA A 96 -13.74 -16.90 -0.94
C ALA A 96 -13.38 -15.63 -1.72
N PRO A 97 -13.02 -14.52 -1.06
CA PRO A 97 -12.46 -13.39 -1.76
C PRO A 97 -11.12 -13.81 -2.38
N LEU A 98 -10.99 -13.66 -3.69
CA LEU A 98 -9.73 -13.82 -4.41
C LEU A 98 -8.99 -12.47 -4.40
N ASN A 99 -7.69 -12.50 -4.66
CA ASN A 99 -6.91 -11.27 -4.84
C ASN A 99 -7.54 -10.37 -5.92
N SER A 100 -7.59 -9.07 -5.66
CA SER A 100 -8.02 -8.06 -6.64
C SER A 100 -7.09 -8.09 -7.86
N THR A 101 -7.65 -7.93 -9.05
CA THR A 101 -6.86 -7.91 -10.30
C THR A 101 -6.38 -6.51 -10.67
N THR A 102 -7.10 -5.48 -10.22
CA THR A 102 -6.85 -4.08 -10.52
C THR A 102 -7.23 -3.26 -9.29
N VAL A 103 -6.27 -2.48 -8.78
CA VAL A 103 -6.46 -1.51 -7.69
C VAL A 103 -5.96 -0.17 -8.20
N THR A 104 -6.77 0.86 -8.06
CA THR A 104 -6.46 2.24 -8.44
C THR A 104 -6.44 3.13 -7.20
N THR A 105 -6.50 4.46 -7.38
CA THR A 105 -6.59 5.39 -6.26
C THR A 105 -7.96 5.36 -5.58
N THR A 106 -9.04 5.05 -6.30
CA THR A 106 -10.41 5.16 -5.75
C THR A 106 -11.33 3.99 -6.14
N SER A 107 -10.79 3.01 -6.86
CA SER A 107 -11.54 1.83 -7.28
C SER A 107 -10.71 0.55 -7.24
N ALA A 108 -11.40 -0.58 -7.10
CA ALA A 108 -10.80 -1.90 -7.18
C ALA A 108 -11.76 -2.89 -7.86
N THR A 109 -11.21 -3.88 -8.56
CA THR A 109 -12.00 -5.01 -9.06
C THR A 109 -11.87 -6.17 -8.09
N LEU A 110 -12.95 -6.45 -7.37
CA LEU A 110 -13.04 -7.53 -6.41
C LEU A 110 -13.51 -8.80 -7.09
N ARG A 111 -13.05 -9.93 -6.57
CA ARG A 111 -13.34 -11.26 -7.12
C ARG A 111 -13.76 -12.19 -6.01
N LEU A 112 -14.81 -12.97 -6.27
CA LEU A 112 -15.24 -14.05 -5.39
C LEU A 112 -15.41 -15.33 -6.20
N TYR A 113 -15.15 -16.46 -5.56
CA TYR A 113 -15.67 -17.74 -6.01
C TYR A 113 -17.01 -17.99 -5.31
N PHE A 114 -18.00 -18.54 -6.00
CA PHE A 114 -19.27 -18.96 -5.46
C PHE A 114 -19.47 -20.45 -5.75
N ASP A 115 -19.76 -21.24 -4.72
CA ASP A 115 -20.03 -22.68 -4.77
C ASP A 115 -21.48 -23.00 -4.38
N GLY A 116 -22.44 -22.52 -5.18
CA GLY A 116 -23.86 -22.79 -4.97
C GLY A 116 -24.35 -23.93 -5.86
N ALA A 117 -24.58 -25.11 -5.29
CA ALA A 117 -25.07 -26.29 -5.98
C ALA A 117 -26.58 -26.21 -6.30
N GLY A 118 -27.00 -25.30 -7.20
CA GLY A 118 -28.36 -25.24 -7.74
C GLY A 118 -29.38 -24.45 -6.88
N THR A 119 -28.98 -23.94 -5.72
CA THR A 119 -29.78 -23.01 -4.91
C THR A 119 -29.46 -21.57 -5.28
N GLU A 120 -30.47 -20.71 -5.36
CA GLU A 120 -30.29 -19.31 -5.70
C GLU A 120 -29.74 -18.51 -4.50
N TYR A 121 -28.59 -17.85 -4.72
CA TYR A 121 -28.01 -16.91 -3.76
C TYR A 121 -27.75 -15.57 -4.42
N GLN A 122 -28.16 -14.50 -3.74
CA GLN A 122 -27.54 -13.20 -3.95
C GLN A 122 -26.16 -13.19 -3.31
N VAL A 123 -25.14 -12.74 -4.02
CA VAL A 123 -23.76 -12.67 -3.51
C VAL A 123 -23.19 -11.27 -3.63
N GLY A 124 -22.25 -10.95 -2.76
CA GLY A 124 -21.63 -9.63 -2.73
C GLY A 124 -20.42 -9.55 -1.82
N PHE A 125 -20.00 -8.31 -1.59
CA PHE A 125 -18.90 -7.96 -0.69
C PHE A 125 -19.36 -6.97 0.36
N TRP A 126 -18.84 -7.12 1.57
CA TRP A 126 -18.69 -6.04 2.52
C TRP A 126 -17.27 -5.52 2.42
N VAL A 127 -17.15 -4.26 2.06
CA VAL A 127 -15.89 -3.54 1.96
C VAL A 127 -15.86 -2.54 3.08
N SER A 128 -14.83 -2.62 3.92
CA SER A 128 -14.76 -1.85 5.15
C SER A 128 -13.36 -1.30 5.31
N CYS A 129 -13.28 -0.02 5.60
CA CYS A 129 -12.05 0.66 5.95
C CYS A 129 -11.63 0.31 7.39
N LEU A 130 -10.35 0.25 7.68
CA LEU A 130 -9.90 0.02 9.05
C LEU A 130 -10.04 1.34 9.85
N SER A 131 -10.92 1.35 10.87
CA SER A 131 -10.94 2.42 11.88
C SER A 131 -10.41 1.88 13.22
N PRO A 132 -9.48 2.57 13.89
CA PRO A 132 -9.03 2.17 15.22
C PRO A 132 -10.03 2.50 16.34
N THR A 133 -11.16 3.16 16.04
CA THR A 133 -12.09 3.68 17.08
C THR A 133 -13.47 3.03 17.11
N GLY A 134 -13.75 2.04 16.26
CA GLY A 134 -15.04 1.33 16.31
C GLY A 134 -15.27 0.38 15.14
N PRO A 135 -16.38 -0.38 15.15
CA PRO A 135 -16.73 -1.28 14.06
C PRO A 135 -16.80 -0.47 12.76
N PRO A 136 -16.04 -0.84 11.73
CA PRO A 136 -15.96 -0.10 10.48
C PRO A 136 -17.32 0.15 9.84
N SER A 137 -17.48 1.31 9.21
CA SER A 137 -18.57 1.51 8.26
C SER A 137 -18.36 0.57 7.08
N SER A 138 -19.14 -0.50 7.01
CA SER A 138 -19.09 -1.44 5.90
C SER A 138 -19.99 -0.96 4.76
N THR A 139 -19.41 -0.76 3.58
CA THR A 139 -20.16 -0.55 2.36
C THR A 139 -20.49 -1.89 1.72
N ASN A 140 -21.76 -2.09 1.38
CA ASN A 140 -22.23 -3.31 0.73
C ASN A 140 -22.21 -3.17 -0.81
N TYR A 141 -21.53 -4.09 -1.49
CA TYR A 141 -21.52 -4.21 -2.93
C TYR A 141 -22.11 -5.54 -3.36
N THR A 142 -23.35 -5.53 -3.86
CA THR A 142 -23.98 -6.69 -4.49
C THR A 142 -23.35 -6.94 -5.86
N VAL A 143 -22.92 -8.18 -6.10
CA VAL A 143 -22.42 -8.64 -7.40
C VAL A 143 -23.60 -9.05 -8.27
N GLY A 144 -24.46 -9.93 -7.76
CA GLY A 144 -25.61 -10.46 -8.50
C GLY A 144 -26.24 -11.64 -7.78
N THR A 145 -27.11 -12.34 -8.50
CA THR A 145 -27.82 -13.54 -8.02
C THR A 145 -27.46 -14.72 -8.91
N TYR A 146 -27.03 -15.83 -8.31
CA TYR A 146 -26.50 -16.99 -9.04
C TYR A 146 -26.95 -18.32 -8.43
N THR A 147 -27.05 -19.34 -9.27
CA THR A 147 -27.41 -20.72 -8.92
C THR A 147 -26.35 -21.74 -9.33
N ALA A 148 -25.29 -21.29 -10.02
CA ALA A 148 -24.24 -22.14 -10.56
C ALA A 148 -22.89 -21.75 -9.96
N ASN A 149 -22.03 -22.74 -9.81
CA ASN A 149 -20.68 -22.54 -9.32
C ASN A 149 -19.88 -21.69 -10.31
N GLY A 150 -19.12 -20.71 -9.81
CA GLY A 150 -18.40 -19.80 -10.69
C GLY A 150 -17.56 -18.77 -9.96
N THR A 151 -16.70 -18.09 -10.73
CA THR A 151 -16.00 -16.89 -10.25
C THR A 151 -16.73 -15.66 -10.77
N TYR A 152 -17.03 -14.75 -9.86
CA TYR A 152 -17.73 -13.51 -10.16
C TYR A 152 -16.90 -12.31 -9.73
N THR A 153 -17.13 -11.17 -10.38
CA THR A 153 -16.34 -9.96 -10.20
C THR A 153 -17.22 -8.76 -9.98
N LYS A 154 -16.71 -7.78 -9.24
CA LYS A 154 -17.39 -6.50 -9.01
C LYS A 154 -16.37 -5.39 -8.97
N ASP A 155 -16.57 -4.38 -9.81
CA ASP A 155 -15.89 -3.11 -9.66
C ASP A 155 -16.53 -2.33 -8.51
N VAL A 156 -15.71 -1.99 -7.53
CA VAL A 156 -16.08 -1.11 -6.42
C VAL A 156 -15.43 0.25 -6.65
N ILE A 157 -16.21 1.31 -6.43
CA ILE A 157 -15.81 2.70 -6.66
C ILE A 157 -16.11 3.52 -5.40
N GLY A 158 -15.49 4.71 -5.31
CA GLY A 158 -15.67 5.62 -4.17
C GLY A 158 -14.93 5.17 -2.92
N LEU A 159 -13.82 4.46 -3.11
CA LEU A 159 -12.87 4.16 -2.04
C LEU A 159 -11.90 5.34 -1.89
N ASP A 160 -11.38 5.49 -0.68
CA ASP A 160 -10.43 6.54 -0.32
C ASP A 160 -9.02 6.12 -0.71
N GLU A 161 -8.26 7.07 -1.26
CA GLU A 161 -6.89 6.84 -1.72
C GLU A 161 -5.92 6.51 -0.59
N GLY A 162 -4.94 5.65 -0.89
CA GLY A 162 -3.95 5.20 0.09
C GLY A 162 -4.51 4.44 1.29
N GLN A 163 -5.82 4.20 1.35
CA GLN A 163 -6.46 3.54 2.48
C GLN A 163 -6.42 2.02 2.40
N TYR A 164 -6.46 1.42 3.57
CA TYR A 164 -6.54 -0.02 3.75
C TYR A 164 -7.99 -0.48 3.91
N TYR A 165 -8.37 -1.48 3.12
CA TYR A 165 -9.70 -2.09 3.18
C TYR A 165 -9.59 -3.58 3.46
N TYR A 166 -10.45 -4.05 4.34
CA TYR A 166 -10.73 -5.47 4.48
C TYR A 166 -12.07 -5.80 3.83
N ILE A 167 -12.11 -6.98 3.24
CA ILE A 167 -13.16 -7.42 2.34
C ILE A 167 -13.60 -8.79 2.81
N LYS A 168 -14.88 -8.89 3.14
CA LYS A 168 -15.57 -10.16 3.32
C LYS A 168 -16.57 -10.34 2.21
N ALA A 169 -16.66 -11.56 1.71
CA ALA A 169 -17.67 -11.89 0.74
C ALA A 169 -18.87 -12.51 1.47
N TRP A 170 -20.08 -12.31 0.95
CA TRP A 170 -21.31 -12.80 1.55
C TRP A 170 -22.21 -13.42 0.50
N GLY A 171 -23.07 -14.33 0.95
CA GLY A 171 -24.13 -14.95 0.17
C GLY A 171 -25.45 -14.94 0.95
N LYS A 172 -26.57 -14.70 0.28
CA LYS A 172 -27.91 -14.71 0.87
C LYS A 172 -28.88 -15.48 -0.02
N SER A 173 -29.52 -16.50 0.52
CA SER A 173 -30.67 -17.16 -0.09
C SER A 173 -31.97 -16.76 0.64
N ALA A 174 -33.09 -17.41 0.31
CA ALA A 174 -34.35 -17.20 1.01
C ALA A 174 -34.32 -17.65 2.48
N THR A 175 -33.49 -18.64 2.81
CA THR A 175 -33.46 -19.29 4.14
C THR A 175 -32.14 -19.10 4.87
N GLU A 176 -31.11 -18.61 4.19
CA GLU A 176 -29.76 -18.59 4.74
C GLU A 176 -29.00 -17.31 4.40
N PHE A 177 -28.10 -16.93 5.31
CA PHE A 177 -27.10 -15.91 5.09
C PHE A 177 -25.72 -16.46 5.49
N ILE A 178 -24.77 -16.42 4.58
CA ILE A 178 -23.42 -16.95 4.74
C ILE A 178 -22.39 -15.86 4.49
N ILE A 179 -21.27 -15.96 5.20
CA ILE A 179 -20.14 -15.03 5.10
C ILE A 179 -18.88 -15.87 4.88
N SER A 180 -17.94 -15.35 4.07
CA SER A 180 -16.65 -15.97 3.86
C SER A 180 -15.91 -16.19 5.18
N ALA A 181 -15.34 -17.39 5.37
CA ALA A 181 -14.48 -17.70 6.51
C ALA A 181 -13.17 -16.89 6.45
N THR A 182 -12.72 -16.56 5.24
CA THR A 182 -11.53 -15.74 5.00
C THR A 182 -11.89 -14.28 4.78
N THR A 183 -10.91 -13.41 5.08
CA THR A 183 -10.95 -11.98 4.80
C THR A 183 -9.82 -11.67 3.84
N THR A 184 -10.10 -10.89 2.80
CA THR A 184 -9.07 -10.36 1.89
C THR A 184 -8.82 -8.91 2.22
N TYR A 185 -7.60 -8.47 1.98
CA TYR A 185 -7.16 -7.12 2.25
C TYR A 185 -6.64 -6.48 0.97
N ILE A 186 -6.92 -5.19 0.79
CA ILE A 186 -6.37 -4.37 -0.28
C ILE A 186 -5.89 -3.05 0.31
N ILE A 187 -4.88 -2.46 -0.32
CA ILE A 187 -4.45 -1.09 -0.07
C ILE A 187 -4.65 -0.30 -1.35
N MET A 188 -5.36 0.82 -1.27
CA MET A 188 -5.59 1.69 -2.42
C MET A 188 -4.29 2.40 -2.80
N ILE A 189 -4.14 2.70 -4.09
CA ILE A 189 -2.97 3.46 -4.55
C ILE A 189 -3.06 4.89 -3.97
N PRO A 190 -2.01 5.43 -3.33
CA PRO A 190 -2.05 6.81 -2.86
C PRO A 190 -1.88 7.79 -4.03
N ASN A 191 -2.36 9.02 -3.87
CA ASN A 191 -2.02 10.09 -4.81
C ASN A 191 -0.53 10.44 -4.75
N PRO A 192 0.05 10.92 -5.87
CA PRO A 192 1.40 11.46 -5.85
C PRO A 192 1.49 12.70 -4.95
N PRO A 193 2.67 13.02 -4.42
CA PRO A 193 2.91 14.29 -3.76
C PRO A 193 2.71 15.47 -4.72
N THR A 194 2.37 16.64 -4.18
CA THR A 194 2.12 17.84 -4.99
C THR A 194 3.01 19.01 -4.56
N SER A 195 3.07 20.04 -5.42
CA SER A 195 3.80 21.29 -5.13
C SER A 195 5.28 21.10 -4.80
N LEU A 196 5.95 20.12 -5.44
CA LEU A 196 7.39 19.93 -5.30
C LEU A 196 8.12 21.16 -5.85
N GLN A 197 8.93 21.78 -4.99
CA GLN A 197 9.80 22.90 -5.32
C GLN A 197 11.23 22.59 -4.90
N ALA A 198 12.17 23.07 -5.68
CA ALA A 198 13.59 23.05 -5.36
C ALA A 198 14.11 24.49 -5.39
N THR A 199 15.04 24.80 -4.49
CA THR A 199 15.69 26.10 -4.44
C THR A 199 17.15 25.89 -4.07
N SER A 200 18.05 26.42 -4.87
CA SER A 200 19.48 26.42 -4.56
C SER A 200 19.75 27.22 -3.28
N VAL A 201 20.52 26.65 -2.36
CA VAL A 201 20.93 27.30 -1.09
C VAL A 201 22.45 27.43 -1.03
N GLY A 202 23.07 27.66 -2.20
CA GLY A 202 24.51 27.81 -2.37
C GLY A 202 25.10 26.85 -3.41
N GLY A 203 26.42 26.68 -3.36
CA GLY A 203 27.15 25.89 -4.35
C GLY A 203 27.15 24.39 -4.14
N ASP A 204 26.63 23.92 -3.03
CA ASP A 204 26.69 22.51 -2.65
C ASP A 204 25.37 21.97 -2.09
N SER A 205 24.29 22.75 -2.14
CA SER A 205 23.06 22.43 -1.43
C SER A 205 21.81 22.90 -2.17
N ILE A 206 20.78 22.05 -2.19
CA ILE A 206 19.45 22.35 -2.73
C ILE A 206 18.40 22.02 -1.65
N GLN A 207 17.56 23.00 -1.33
CA GLN A 207 16.40 22.81 -0.46
C GLN A 207 15.20 22.32 -1.28
N LEU A 208 14.63 21.19 -0.87
CA LEU A 208 13.40 20.63 -1.42
C LEU A 208 12.24 20.90 -0.46
N ASN A 209 11.10 21.33 -1.00
CA ASN A 209 9.85 21.55 -0.26
C ASN A 209 8.67 20.99 -1.05
N TRP A 210 7.67 20.45 -0.36
CA TRP A 210 6.46 19.93 -0.99
C TRP A 210 5.24 20.11 -0.09
N ALA A 211 4.05 19.93 -0.68
CA ALA A 211 2.83 19.91 0.12
C ALA A 211 2.80 18.64 0.98
N GLU A 212 2.46 18.81 2.27
CA GLU A 212 2.24 17.67 3.16
C GLU A 212 1.09 16.82 2.61
N PHE A 213 1.32 15.51 2.53
CA PHE A 213 0.29 14.58 2.11
C PHE A 213 -0.36 13.96 3.35
N SER A 214 -1.64 14.29 3.55
CA SER A 214 -2.48 13.65 4.56
C SER A 214 -3.47 12.71 3.87
N LEU A 215 -3.51 11.45 4.29
CA LEU A 215 -4.55 10.54 3.85
C LEU A 215 -5.92 11.06 4.32
N PRO A 216 -6.95 11.10 3.45
CA PRO A 216 -8.32 11.29 3.90
C PRO A 216 -8.67 10.09 4.78
N GLY A 217 -8.58 10.26 6.10
CA GLY A 217 -8.77 9.17 7.05
C GLY A 217 -10.20 8.66 7.01
N CYS A 218 -10.39 7.35 6.99
CA CYS A 218 -11.70 6.76 7.22
C CYS A 218 -12.03 6.82 8.72
N GLY A 219 -12.51 7.96 9.20
CA GLY A 219 -13.04 8.12 10.56
C GLY A 219 -12.13 7.60 11.68
N GLY A 220 -11.10 8.36 12.02
CA GLY A 220 -10.61 8.39 13.40
C GLY A 220 -9.32 7.65 13.77
N GLY A 221 -8.56 7.09 12.83
CA GLY A 221 -7.14 6.94 13.15
C GLY A 221 -6.25 6.28 12.12
N THR A 222 -4.97 6.53 12.36
CA THR A 222 -3.81 6.29 11.50
C THR A 222 -3.70 4.83 11.08
N THR A 223 -3.97 4.55 9.81
CA THR A 223 -3.79 3.23 9.22
C THR A 223 -3.03 3.39 7.91
N GLY A 224 -1.72 3.13 7.99
CA GLY A 224 -0.74 3.37 6.95
C GLY A 224 0.35 4.32 7.43
N ASN A 225 1.58 3.84 7.58
CA ASN A 225 2.73 4.73 7.62
C ASN A 225 2.85 5.31 6.20
N THR A 226 2.65 6.62 6.10
CA THR A 226 2.78 7.34 4.83
C THR A 226 4.09 8.09 4.83
N THR A 227 4.91 7.84 3.82
CA THR A 227 6.17 8.56 3.63
C THR A 227 6.26 9.13 2.23
N THR A 228 7.02 10.21 2.13
CA THR A 228 7.49 10.74 0.86
C THR A 228 8.83 10.11 0.54
N VAL A 229 8.96 9.62 -0.70
CA VAL A 229 10.21 9.07 -1.21
C VAL A 229 10.73 9.95 -2.32
N ILE A 230 12.00 10.35 -2.22
CA ILE A 230 12.67 11.17 -3.24
C ILE A 230 13.86 10.39 -3.79
N ARG A 231 13.99 10.45 -5.11
CA ARG A 231 15.20 10.04 -5.83
C ARG A 231 15.69 11.15 -6.73
N TYR A 232 16.97 11.11 -7.07
CA TYR A 232 17.58 12.09 -7.96
C TYR A 232 18.54 11.46 -8.97
N ASP A 233 18.81 12.20 -10.05
CA ASP A 233 19.82 11.91 -11.05
C ASP A 233 20.49 13.21 -11.53
N THR A 234 21.63 13.09 -12.21
CA THR A 234 22.38 14.20 -12.84
C THR A 234 22.55 13.96 -14.34
N PRO A 235 22.77 15.00 -15.16
CA PRO A 235 23.10 14.85 -16.58
C PRO A 235 24.22 13.81 -16.81
N PRO A 236 24.17 13.04 -17.92
CA PRO A 236 23.19 13.12 -19.02
C PRO A 236 21.86 12.39 -18.74
N LEU A 237 21.66 11.88 -17.52
CA LEU A 237 20.41 11.23 -17.14
C LEU A 237 19.30 12.26 -16.94
N SER A 238 18.06 11.79 -17.07
CA SER A 238 16.83 12.59 -16.88
C SER A 238 16.18 12.27 -15.53
N TYR A 239 14.97 12.79 -15.31
CA TYR A 239 14.18 12.52 -14.12
C TYR A 239 14.08 11.01 -13.80
N PRO A 240 14.36 10.62 -12.54
CA PRO A 240 14.12 9.25 -12.09
C PRO A 240 12.66 8.82 -12.35
N SER A 241 12.43 7.56 -12.72
CA SER A 241 11.10 7.05 -13.07
C SER A 241 10.92 5.61 -12.59
N GLY A 242 9.68 5.11 -12.57
CA GLY A 242 9.43 3.65 -12.44
C GLY A 242 9.22 3.09 -11.03
N ALA A 243 9.03 3.93 -10.00
CA ALA A 243 8.41 3.46 -8.76
C ALA A 243 6.89 3.37 -8.98
N THR A 244 6.42 2.21 -9.45
CA THR A 244 4.99 1.94 -9.63
C THR A 244 4.64 0.59 -9.02
N GLY A 245 3.49 0.52 -8.34
CA GLY A 245 3.01 -0.73 -7.74
C GLY A 245 3.84 -1.22 -6.55
N ALA A 246 3.86 -2.53 -6.29
CA ALA A 246 4.50 -3.13 -5.12
C ALA A 246 6.03 -3.33 -5.25
N ASN A 247 6.65 -2.95 -6.37
CA ASN A 247 8.06 -3.22 -6.67
C ASN A 247 8.89 -1.95 -6.87
N LEU A 248 10.08 -1.96 -6.31
CA LEU A 248 11.00 -0.83 -6.20
C LEU A 248 11.85 -0.61 -7.47
N THR A 249 11.26 -0.70 -8.66
CA THR A 249 11.98 -0.59 -9.94
C THR A 249 12.34 0.84 -10.35
N ALA A 250 12.28 1.79 -9.41
CA ALA A 250 12.65 3.16 -9.72
C ALA A 250 14.12 3.27 -10.15
N THR A 251 14.38 4.13 -11.13
CA THR A 251 15.73 4.56 -11.50
C THR A 251 16.23 5.64 -10.52
N GLY A 252 17.47 6.08 -10.71
CA GLY A 252 18.08 7.14 -9.91
C GLY A 252 18.48 6.75 -8.50
N THR A 253 19.19 7.67 -7.85
CA THR A 253 19.79 7.50 -6.53
C THR A 253 18.79 7.79 -5.42
N TRP A 254 18.77 6.94 -4.40
CA TRP A 254 17.96 7.14 -3.20
C TRP A 254 18.40 8.36 -2.42
N LEU A 255 17.48 9.29 -2.15
CA LEU A 255 17.76 10.50 -1.40
C LEU A 255 17.07 10.54 -0.05
N TYR A 256 15.76 10.34 -0.04
CA TYR A 256 14.94 10.58 1.14
C TYR A 256 13.77 9.58 1.21
N ASN A 257 13.44 9.17 2.43
CA ASN A 257 12.24 8.40 2.77
C ASN A 257 11.81 8.78 4.20
N GLY A 258 10.75 9.57 4.32
CA GLY A 258 10.27 10.02 5.63
C GLY A 258 8.95 10.78 5.55
N SER A 259 8.50 11.26 6.71
CA SER A 259 7.20 11.93 6.88
C SER A 259 7.26 13.45 6.84
N LEU A 260 8.45 14.06 6.79
CA LEU A 260 8.58 15.51 6.65
C LEU A 260 8.10 15.98 5.27
N ASN A 261 7.84 17.29 5.16
CA ASN A 261 7.45 17.98 3.94
C ASN A 261 8.59 18.81 3.30
N ASN A 262 9.81 18.63 3.78
CA ASN A 262 11.00 19.33 3.31
C ASN A 262 12.25 18.47 3.54
N TYR A 263 13.30 18.71 2.74
CA TYR A 263 14.59 18.05 2.86
C TYR A 263 15.72 18.91 2.25
N LEU A 264 16.84 19.06 2.96
CA LEU A 264 18.03 19.74 2.46
C LEU A 264 19.00 18.72 1.86
N HIS A 265 19.17 18.73 0.54
CA HIS A 265 20.15 17.90 -0.15
C HIS A 265 21.50 18.63 -0.22
N SER A 266 22.43 18.25 0.64
CA SER A 266 23.78 18.84 0.76
C SER A 266 24.86 17.96 0.14
N GLY A 267 26.06 18.53 -0.09
CA GLY A 267 27.22 17.80 -0.60
C GLY A 267 27.16 17.60 -2.12
N LEU A 268 26.50 18.51 -2.81
CA LEU A 268 26.33 18.51 -4.25
C LEU A 268 27.54 19.12 -4.96
N ASP A 269 27.78 18.66 -6.17
CA ASP A 269 28.78 19.23 -7.06
C ASP A 269 28.29 20.56 -7.60
N ALA A 270 29.12 21.58 -7.46
CA ALA A 270 28.83 22.92 -7.91
C ALA A 270 28.63 22.97 -9.45
N ASP A 271 27.80 23.90 -9.94
CA ASP A 271 27.43 24.06 -11.36
C ASP A 271 26.76 22.82 -11.99
N THR A 272 26.19 21.94 -11.16
CA THR A 272 25.50 20.73 -11.61
C THR A 272 23.99 20.89 -11.48
N THR A 273 23.25 20.51 -12.53
CA THR A 273 21.79 20.40 -12.47
C THR A 273 21.40 19.03 -11.94
N TYR A 274 20.49 19.01 -10.96
CA TYR A 274 19.95 17.79 -10.38
C TYR A 274 18.48 17.66 -10.75
N TYR A 275 18.08 16.46 -11.15
CA TYR A 275 16.70 16.11 -11.49
C TYR A 275 16.10 15.24 -10.39
N TYR A 276 15.05 15.72 -9.74
CA TYR A 276 14.39 15.04 -8.63
C TYR A 276 13.05 14.47 -9.07
N SER A 277 12.72 13.28 -8.56
CA SER A 277 11.40 12.67 -8.67
C SER A 277 10.92 12.22 -7.30
N MET A 278 9.62 12.37 -7.05
CA MET A 278 9.03 12.21 -5.73
C MET A 278 7.71 11.42 -5.78
N TRP A 279 7.61 10.40 -4.91
CA TRP A 279 6.48 9.48 -4.80
C TRP A 279 5.90 9.47 -3.39
N THR A 280 4.63 9.08 -3.28
CA THR A 280 4.00 8.72 -2.00
C THR A 280 4.12 7.22 -1.82
N TYR A 281 4.59 6.80 -0.65
CA TYR A 281 4.62 5.42 -0.24
C TYR A 281 3.72 5.23 0.97
N VAL A 282 2.84 4.23 0.90
CA VAL A 282 2.01 3.80 2.03
C VAL A 282 2.33 2.35 2.35
N ASN A 283 2.52 2.06 3.63
CA ASN A 283 2.63 0.68 4.10
C ASN A 283 1.84 0.46 5.38
N ASP A 284 1.21 -0.71 5.47
CA ASP A 284 0.64 -1.22 6.70
C ASP A 284 1.56 -2.30 7.29
N SER A 285 1.79 -2.23 8.60
CA SER A 285 2.59 -3.19 9.35
C SER A 285 1.78 -4.41 9.83
N GLY A 286 0.52 -4.54 9.39
CA GLY A 286 -0.35 -5.67 9.69
C GLY A 286 0.01 -6.98 8.96
N SER A 287 -0.68 -8.07 9.30
CA SER A 287 -0.63 -9.34 8.56
C SER A 287 -1.93 -9.50 7.76
N PRO A 288 -1.90 -9.52 6.41
CA PRO A 288 -0.71 -9.45 5.56
C PRO A 288 -0.13 -8.03 5.47
N THR A 289 1.20 -7.93 5.35
CA THR A 289 1.86 -6.64 5.07
C THR A 289 1.50 -6.22 3.66
N LEU A 290 0.84 -5.07 3.53
CA LEU A 290 0.48 -4.48 2.26
C LEU A 290 1.17 -3.12 2.11
N HIS A 291 1.62 -2.85 0.89
CA HIS A 291 2.27 -1.59 0.56
C HIS A 291 1.87 -1.15 -0.85
N ALA A 292 1.81 0.16 -1.04
CA ALA A 292 1.53 0.76 -2.34
C ALA A 292 2.35 2.03 -2.54
N TRP A 293 2.67 2.27 -3.80
CA TRP A 293 3.32 3.47 -4.29
C TRP A 293 2.33 4.24 -5.15
N SER A 294 2.42 5.58 -5.15
CA SER A 294 1.67 6.39 -6.10
C SER A 294 2.00 5.98 -7.53
N SER A 295 0.98 5.89 -8.39
CA SER A 295 1.16 5.46 -9.78
C SER A 295 1.85 6.50 -10.66
N SER A 296 1.85 7.76 -10.21
CA SER A 296 2.58 8.88 -10.77
C SER A 296 3.51 9.50 -9.73
N TRP A 297 4.29 10.50 -10.17
CA TRP A 297 5.26 11.21 -9.33
C TRP A 297 5.32 12.68 -9.70
N SER A 298 5.82 13.49 -8.76
CA SER A 298 6.16 14.89 -9.01
C SER A 298 7.63 15.00 -9.38
N THR A 299 7.99 15.96 -10.24
CA THR A 299 9.37 16.17 -10.66
C THR A 299 9.76 17.63 -10.55
N VAL A 300 11.00 17.91 -10.19
CA VAL A 300 11.60 19.25 -10.21
C VAL A 300 13.09 19.13 -10.52
N SER A 301 13.64 20.13 -11.20
CA SER A 301 15.09 20.23 -11.38
C SER A 301 15.60 21.54 -10.81
N GLU A 302 16.80 21.51 -10.26
CA GLU A 302 17.48 22.72 -9.79
C GLU A 302 18.99 22.58 -9.96
N GLY A 303 19.65 23.69 -10.28
CA GLY A 303 21.10 23.78 -10.37
C GLY A 303 21.71 24.33 -9.08
N THR A 304 22.81 23.73 -8.64
CA THR A 304 23.64 24.35 -7.58
C THR A 304 24.37 25.57 -8.12
N GLU A 305 24.44 26.63 -7.33
CA GLU A 305 25.13 27.87 -7.70
C GLU A 305 26.53 27.93 -7.11
N GLY A 306 27.54 27.66 -7.91
CA GLY A 306 28.90 27.67 -7.39
C GLY A 306 29.80 27.01 -8.38
N GLY A 307 31.00 27.54 -8.50
CA GLY A 307 31.99 27.12 -9.47
C GLY A 307 33.10 28.13 -9.31
N ASN A 308 34.33 27.66 -9.20
CA ASN A 308 35.46 28.57 -9.22
C ASN A 308 35.68 28.99 -10.66
N TYR A 309 34.98 30.04 -11.09
CA TYR A 309 35.29 30.67 -12.37
C TYR A 309 36.47 31.61 -12.13
N THR A 310 37.50 31.49 -12.95
CA THR A 310 38.64 32.40 -12.89
C THR A 310 38.56 33.36 -14.06
N ILE A 311 38.44 34.65 -13.76
CA ILE A 311 38.79 35.68 -14.76
C ILE A 311 40.32 35.69 -14.85
N THR A 312 40.86 35.43 -16.05
CA THR A 312 42.30 35.55 -16.31
C THR A 312 42.55 36.88 -16.99
N LEU A 313 43.33 37.76 -16.35
CA LEU A 313 43.72 39.02 -16.96
C LEU A 313 45.00 38.83 -17.75
N ARG A 314 44.91 39.05 -19.08
CA ARG A 314 46.06 39.04 -19.98
C ARG A 314 46.30 40.42 -20.56
N TYR A 315 47.51 40.93 -20.40
CA TYR A 315 47.98 42.13 -21.10
C TYR A 315 49.31 41.80 -21.78
N GLU A 316 49.42 42.02 -23.09
CA GLU A 316 50.62 41.70 -23.89
C GLU A 316 51.13 40.26 -23.72
N ASN A 317 50.21 39.28 -23.67
CA ASN A 317 50.49 37.85 -23.43
C ASN A 317 51.09 37.51 -22.04
N VAL A 318 51.09 38.46 -21.10
CA VAL A 318 51.46 38.22 -19.70
C VAL A 318 50.19 38.05 -18.87
N SER A 319 50.14 36.99 -18.05
CA SER A 319 49.04 36.73 -17.12
C SER A 319 49.28 37.49 -15.81
N TYR A 320 48.35 38.35 -15.40
CA TYR A 320 48.49 39.21 -14.21
C TYR A 320 47.79 38.66 -12.96
N GLY A 321 47.08 37.54 -13.08
CA GLY A 321 46.45 36.87 -11.96
C GLY A 321 45.13 36.21 -12.33
N THR A 322 44.58 35.47 -11.37
CA THR A 322 43.24 34.88 -11.43
C THR A 322 42.38 35.48 -10.33
N ILE A 323 41.19 35.94 -10.68
CA ILE A 323 40.19 36.38 -9.72
C ILE A 323 39.11 35.29 -9.66
N PRO A 324 38.93 34.59 -8.53
CA PRO A 324 37.83 33.67 -8.36
C PRO A 324 36.52 34.46 -8.28
N ILE A 325 35.55 34.09 -9.11
CA ILE A 325 34.19 34.64 -9.06
C ILE A 325 33.18 33.52 -8.84
N THR A 326 32.05 33.86 -8.23
CA THR A 326 30.92 32.96 -8.00
C THR A 326 29.79 33.34 -8.96
N ARG A 327 29.20 32.35 -9.64
CA ARG A 327 28.01 32.55 -10.50
C ARG A 327 26.83 33.03 -9.65
N GLY A 328 25.96 33.89 -10.22
CA GLY A 328 24.75 34.42 -9.55
C GLY A 328 24.92 35.76 -8.84
N VAL A 329 26.16 36.20 -8.60
CA VAL A 329 26.46 37.55 -8.07
C VAL A 329 26.84 38.47 -9.23
N TYR A 330 26.30 39.70 -9.24
CA TYR A 330 26.78 40.74 -10.15
C TYR A 330 28.21 41.13 -9.74
N HIS A 331 29.18 40.81 -10.59
CA HIS A 331 30.55 41.25 -10.42
C HIS A 331 30.79 42.49 -11.28
N THR A 332 31.33 43.54 -10.69
CA THR A 332 31.83 44.69 -11.45
C THR A 332 33.31 44.50 -11.71
N PHE A 333 33.68 44.47 -12.99
CA PHE A 333 35.07 44.41 -13.42
C PHE A 333 35.46 45.75 -14.04
N SER A 334 36.42 46.44 -13.42
CA SER A 334 36.90 47.75 -13.89
C SER A 334 38.38 47.65 -14.23
N VAL A 335 38.74 47.99 -15.47
CA VAL A 335 40.12 48.09 -15.93
C VAL A 335 40.46 49.56 -16.11
N HIS A 336 41.48 50.02 -15.39
CA HIS A 336 42.00 51.38 -15.54
C HIS A 336 43.23 51.32 -16.44
N TYR A 337 43.14 51.92 -17.63
CA TYR A 337 44.31 52.22 -18.45
C TYR A 337 44.71 53.68 -18.17
N ALA A 338 45.97 53.92 -17.84
CA ALA A 338 46.46 55.27 -17.54
C ALA A 338 46.54 56.17 -18.79
N ASP A 339 46.53 55.57 -19.98
CA ASP A 339 46.97 56.19 -21.23
C ASP A 339 46.16 55.79 -22.47
N LYS A 340 45.07 55.01 -22.31
CA LYS A 340 44.21 54.58 -23.42
C LYS A 340 42.73 54.86 -23.16
N THR A 341 42.06 55.37 -24.18
CA THR A 341 40.62 55.69 -24.16
C THR A 341 39.76 54.59 -24.77
N GLU A 342 40.35 53.54 -25.35
CA GLU A 342 39.63 52.50 -26.10
C GLU A 342 39.60 51.16 -25.36
N TYR A 343 38.48 50.44 -25.48
CA TYR A 343 38.32 49.08 -24.96
C TYR A 343 37.63 48.16 -25.97
N ASN A 344 37.98 46.88 -25.91
CA ASN A 344 37.38 45.80 -26.69
C ASN A 344 37.10 44.61 -25.76
N PHE A 345 35.87 44.12 -25.72
CA PHE A 345 35.48 42.88 -25.05
C PHE A 345 35.34 41.77 -26.07
N TRP A 346 35.98 40.63 -25.80
CA TRP A 346 35.92 39.45 -26.64
C TRP A 346 35.30 38.30 -25.84
N ASP A 347 34.54 37.42 -26.50
CA ASP A 347 34.10 36.18 -25.88
C ASP A 347 35.23 35.14 -25.90
N GLY A 348 35.06 34.04 -25.16
CA GLY A 348 36.03 32.95 -25.10
C GLY A 348 36.21 32.17 -26.41
N SER A 349 35.47 32.52 -27.47
CA SER A 349 35.70 32.04 -28.83
C SER A 349 36.58 32.99 -29.67
N GLY A 350 36.92 34.15 -29.12
CA GLY A 350 37.69 35.20 -29.79
C GLY A 350 36.84 36.12 -30.66
N ALA A 351 35.51 36.16 -30.47
CA ALA A 351 34.63 37.08 -31.17
C ALA A 351 34.44 38.39 -30.38
N LEU A 352 34.50 39.53 -31.07
CA LEU A 352 34.32 40.85 -30.45
C LEU A 352 32.85 41.04 -30.04
N ILE A 353 32.60 41.15 -28.75
CA ILE A 353 31.28 41.40 -28.16
C ILE A 353 30.95 42.90 -28.21
N THR A 354 31.90 43.75 -27.85
CA THR A 354 31.68 45.19 -27.75
C THR A 354 33.00 45.93 -27.82
N ALA A 355 32.98 47.09 -28.48
CA ALA A 355 34.10 48.02 -28.54
C ALA A 355 33.59 49.44 -28.23
N GLY A 356 34.42 50.27 -27.60
CA GLY A 356 34.04 51.65 -27.33
C GLY A 356 35.20 52.53 -26.89
N THR A 357 34.87 53.81 -26.69
CA THR A 357 35.77 54.84 -26.16
C THR A 357 35.23 55.44 -24.87
N TYR A 358 36.10 55.71 -23.90
CA TYR A 358 35.77 56.43 -22.68
C TYR A 358 36.31 57.85 -22.71
N ALA A 359 35.51 58.80 -22.24
CA ALA A 359 35.88 60.19 -22.06
C ALA A 359 36.11 60.45 -20.56
N ASN A 360 37.36 60.30 -20.11
CA ASN A 360 37.84 60.55 -18.75
C ASN A 360 37.33 59.63 -17.63
N GLU A 361 38.08 59.65 -16.51
CA GLU A 361 37.99 58.85 -15.28
C GLU A 361 36.57 58.72 -14.67
N SER A 362 35.72 57.90 -15.27
CA SER A 362 34.51 57.44 -14.60
C SER A 362 34.37 55.94 -14.76
N ASP A 363 34.23 55.27 -13.62
CA ASP A 363 34.09 53.83 -13.47
C ASP A 363 33.14 53.21 -14.51
N PHE A 364 33.64 52.22 -15.24
CA PHE A 364 32.78 51.42 -16.12
C PHE A 364 32.02 50.39 -15.28
N THR A 365 30.71 50.56 -15.16
CA THR A 365 29.80 49.55 -14.61
C THR A 365 29.16 48.77 -15.76
N SER A 366 29.62 47.55 -16.01
CA SER A 366 28.94 46.61 -16.90
C SER A 366 28.11 45.65 -16.04
N ASN A 367 26.78 45.75 -16.10
CA ASN A 367 25.86 44.78 -15.50
C ASN A 367 25.49 43.75 -16.56
N ASN A 368 26.29 42.69 -16.70
CA ASN A 368 25.95 41.60 -17.61
C ASN A 368 25.84 40.30 -16.81
N PRO A 369 24.71 39.56 -16.88
CA PRO A 369 24.62 38.25 -16.25
C PRO A 369 25.71 37.33 -16.82
N ALA A 370 26.42 36.64 -15.92
CA ALA A 370 27.56 35.78 -16.21
C ALA A 370 27.14 34.48 -16.94
N SER A 371 26.60 34.61 -18.15
CA SER A 371 26.41 33.50 -19.09
C SER A 371 27.31 33.70 -20.30
N GLY A 372 28.60 33.41 -20.10
CA GLY A 372 29.61 33.44 -21.15
C GLY A 372 31.01 33.27 -20.57
N ASN A 373 31.83 32.44 -21.21
CA ASN A 373 33.27 32.49 -20.98
C ASN A 373 33.75 33.81 -21.62
N PHE A 374 34.28 34.72 -20.82
CA PHE A 374 34.89 35.97 -21.28
C PHE A 374 36.41 35.82 -21.20
N SER A 375 37.12 36.25 -22.24
CA SER A 375 38.59 36.22 -22.30
C SER A 375 39.18 37.60 -22.36
#